data_AF-A0A1H3M9F2-F1
#
_entry.id   AF-A0A1H3M9F2-F1
#
_cell.length_a   1.000
_cell.length_b   1.000
_cell.length_c   1.000
_cell.angle_alpha   90.00
_cell.angle_beta   90.00
_cell.angle_gamma   90.00
#
_symmetry.space_group_name_H-M   'P 1'
#
loop_
_entity.id
_entity.type
_entity.pdbx_description
1 polymer ?
#
loop_
_entity_poly.entity_id
_entity_poly.type
_entity_poly.pdbx_seq_one_letter_code
_entity_poly.pdbx_strand_id
1 'polypeptide(L)'
;MDRNAMGCAFALTLAGLWPWRPAQADTFLPPRVETYLSGNGRYRLTVTPSADVSLPAREDVAPANAAQARVERRQGTGWAQVWRGPLRNPVAPSWSVVSDSGQVATFDDYAAAGHGPRVVVLYGATGRSVRALSLAQLLPADYIRALPRSVSSIGWGRAHAFSADGRTLRLRVSIPNNNGRDLSPAGYVELALDAATGQRAPGYAAALQRAYVRAAPAIAREQLRWEAAKAFQRAPLLAPDTGDYRAWNHYLTEAYRRLDPGGRGTAPKLMRVQLQAGRADLPEQRRIVDALSNPGKDPRALVFATTFAEPPEQAGLIVSLAKAAQDAPAGCQAGRRVYVLVDDNGAAAAAAALARTGATLVRIDPSRPIAQRADVLRALERD
;
A
#
# COMPACT_ATOMS: atom_id res chain seq x y z
N MET A 1 -23.44 10.57 53.17
CA MET A 1 -24.32 9.58 52.55
C MET A 1 -24.96 10.24 51.34
N ASP A 2 -24.58 10.05 50.08
CA ASP A 2 -23.51 9.26 49.47
C ASP A 2 -22.91 10.06 48.30
N ARG A 3 -21.60 10.29 48.38
CA ARG A 3 -20.73 10.68 47.26
C ARG A 3 -20.05 9.39 46.85
N ASN A 4 -20.46 8.77 45.73
CA ASN A 4 -19.69 7.81 44.93
C ASN A 4 -20.63 7.08 43.93
N ALA A 5 -20.80 7.63 42.72
CA ALA A 5 -21.14 6.86 41.51
C ALA A 5 -21.31 7.81 40.30
N MET A 6 -20.22 8.38 39.79
CA MET A 6 -20.21 8.90 38.42
C MET A 6 -18.78 9.00 37.91
N GLY A 7 -18.14 7.84 37.81
CA GLY A 7 -16.91 7.64 37.05
C GLY A 7 -17.21 6.67 35.90
N CYS A 8 -16.55 6.88 34.76
CA CYS A 8 -16.60 6.11 33.52
C CYS A 8 -17.70 6.53 32.52
N ALA A 9 -17.32 7.39 31.56
CA ALA A 9 -17.43 7.15 30.12
C ALA A 9 -17.30 8.46 29.33
N PHE A 10 -16.08 8.96 29.15
CA PHE A 10 -15.77 9.90 28.06
C PHE A 10 -14.37 9.58 27.52
N ALA A 11 -14.30 8.45 26.82
CA ALA A 11 -13.17 8.13 25.97
C ALA A 11 -13.72 7.35 24.78
N LEU A 12 -13.97 8.03 23.65
CA LEU A 12 -13.97 7.52 22.27
C LEU A 12 -14.92 8.35 21.37
N THR A 13 -14.44 9.49 20.87
CA THR A 13 -15.05 10.14 19.69
C THR A 13 -14.00 10.95 18.93
N LEU A 14 -12.90 10.30 18.53
CA LEU A 14 -11.91 10.84 17.59
C LEU A 14 -11.50 9.82 16.51
N ALA A 15 -12.41 8.90 16.15
CA ALA A 15 -12.18 7.94 15.06
C ALA A 15 -12.74 8.39 13.69
N GLY A 16 -13.44 9.54 13.63
CA GLY A 16 -14.26 9.93 12.47
C GLY A 16 -13.55 10.71 11.35
N LEU A 17 -12.27 11.04 11.48
CA LEU A 17 -11.55 11.83 10.47
C LEU A 17 -10.24 11.14 10.08
N TRP A 18 -10.37 9.96 9.47
CA TRP A 18 -9.30 9.44 8.61
C TRP A 18 -9.55 9.98 7.20
N PRO A 19 -8.96 11.11 6.77
CA PRO A 19 -8.98 11.48 5.36
C PRO A 19 -8.14 10.46 4.61
N TRP A 20 -8.81 9.48 3.99
CA TRP A 20 -8.20 8.66 2.95
C TRP A 20 -7.80 9.63 1.85
N ARG A 21 -6.49 9.86 1.74
CA ARG A 21 -5.91 10.64 0.66
C ARG A 21 -6.32 9.97 -0.66
N PRO A 22 -6.56 10.73 -1.75
CA PRO A 22 -6.48 10.12 -3.07
C PRO A 22 -5.16 9.35 -3.09
N ALA A 23 -5.23 8.06 -3.42
CA ALA A 23 -4.06 7.23 -3.59
C ALA A 23 -3.16 7.95 -4.60
N GLN A 24 -2.08 8.58 -4.12
CA GLN A 24 -1.02 9.04 -4.99
C GLN A 24 -0.27 7.76 -5.38
N ALA A 25 -0.82 7.09 -6.38
CA ALA A 25 -0.10 6.03 -7.06
C ALA A 25 1.18 6.65 -7.58
N ASP A 26 2.32 6.07 -7.22
CA ASP A 26 3.59 6.52 -7.76
C ASP A 26 3.54 6.33 -9.28
N THR A 27 3.86 7.39 -10.01
CA THR A 27 4.04 7.27 -11.45
C THR A 27 5.52 7.00 -11.71
N PHE A 28 5.82 5.81 -12.18
CA PHE A 28 7.18 5.44 -12.57
C PHE A 28 7.34 5.64 -14.08
N LEU A 29 8.20 6.59 -14.46
CA LEU A 29 8.62 6.71 -15.86
C LEU A 29 9.41 5.45 -16.24
N PRO A 30 9.28 4.95 -17.49
CA PRO A 30 10.05 3.81 -17.95
C PRO A 30 11.55 3.97 -17.64
N PRO A 31 12.22 2.89 -17.19
CA PRO A 31 13.64 2.96 -16.87
C PRO A 31 14.42 3.25 -18.16
N ARG A 32 15.46 4.07 -18.04
CA ARG A 32 16.29 4.52 -19.17
C ARG A 32 17.76 4.31 -18.88
N VAL A 33 18.58 4.40 -19.93
CA VAL A 33 20.03 4.40 -19.75
C VAL A 33 20.44 5.66 -18.98
N GLU A 34 21.12 5.47 -17.86
CA GLU A 34 21.61 6.58 -17.02
C GLU A 34 23.12 6.51 -16.84
N THR A 35 23.76 7.67 -16.73
CA THR A 35 25.21 7.78 -16.50
C THR A 35 25.47 8.60 -15.24
N TYR A 36 26.30 8.07 -14.35
CA TYR A 36 26.69 8.69 -13.09
C TYR A 36 28.20 8.93 -13.09
N LEU A 37 28.64 10.12 -12.68
CA LEU A 37 30.05 10.47 -12.55
C LEU A 37 30.50 10.38 -11.10
N SER A 38 31.75 10.01 -10.89
CA SER A 38 32.39 10.09 -9.57
C SER A 38 32.63 11.54 -9.18
N GLY A 39 32.86 11.81 -7.89
CA GLY A 39 33.03 13.18 -7.37
C GLY A 39 34.17 13.94 -8.06
N ASN A 40 35.25 13.25 -8.40
CA ASN A 40 36.38 13.81 -9.16
C ASN A 40 36.28 13.65 -10.69
N GLY A 41 35.18 13.08 -11.20
CA GLY A 41 34.96 12.84 -12.63
C GLY A 41 35.92 11.86 -13.30
N ARG A 42 36.72 11.10 -12.53
CA ARG A 42 37.66 10.09 -13.07
C ARG A 42 36.99 8.77 -13.39
N TYR A 43 35.85 8.47 -12.79
CA TYR A 43 35.06 7.29 -13.08
C TYR A 43 33.66 7.68 -13.54
N ARG A 44 33.10 6.88 -14.44
CA ARG A 44 31.69 6.92 -14.78
C ARG A 44 31.08 5.54 -14.72
N LEU A 45 29.83 5.48 -14.30
CA LEU A 45 28.97 4.31 -14.35
C LEU A 45 27.88 4.57 -15.36
N THR A 46 27.74 3.73 -16.38
CA THR A 46 26.55 3.66 -17.23
C THR A 46 25.69 2.48 -16.78
N VAL A 47 24.41 2.71 -16.50
CA VAL A 47 23.42 1.67 -16.22
C VAL A 47 22.50 1.53 -17.42
N THR A 48 22.38 0.32 -17.95
CA THR A 48 21.43 -0.04 -19.00
C THR A 48 20.33 -0.91 -18.38
N PRO A 49 19.07 -0.47 -18.40
CA PRO A 49 17.96 -1.28 -17.90
C PRO A 49 17.83 -2.63 -18.63
N SER A 50 17.15 -3.58 -18.00
CA SER A 50 16.70 -4.79 -18.69
C SER A 50 15.74 -4.44 -19.83
N ALA A 51 15.78 -5.24 -20.90
CA ALA A 51 14.79 -5.17 -21.97
C ALA A 51 13.39 -5.58 -21.50
N ASP A 52 13.31 -6.41 -20.45
CA ASP A 52 12.05 -6.82 -19.85
C ASP A 52 11.76 -6.00 -18.60
N VAL A 53 10.87 -5.01 -18.74
CA VAL A 53 10.42 -4.15 -17.65
C VAL A 53 9.33 -4.79 -16.78
N SER A 54 8.84 -5.97 -17.16
CA SER A 54 7.82 -6.73 -16.41
C SER A 54 8.43 -7.66 -15.36
N LEU A 55 9.76 -7.75 -15.28
CA LEU A 55 10.44 -8.61 -14.33
C LEU A 55 10.05 -8.28 -12.88
N PRO A 56 9.91 -9.31 -12.03
CA PRO A 56 9.55 -9.13 -10.63
C PRO A 56 10.65 -8.37 -9.89
N ALA A 57 10.35 -7.16 -9.42
CA ALA A 57 11.31 -6.31 -8.72
C ALA A 57 11.90 -6.96 -7.45
N ARG A 58 11.24 -7.98 -6.87
CA ARG A 58 11.59 -8.56 -5.55
C ARG A 58 12.22 -9.94 -5.62
N GLU A 59 12.41 -10.49 -6.81
CA GLU A 59 12.98 -11.83 -7.01
C GLU A 59 14.36 -11.72 -7.66
N ASP A 60 15.18 -12.76 -7.50
CA ASP A 60 16.42 -12.86 -8.25
C ASP A 60 16.09 -13.31 -9.68
N VAL A 61 16.69 -12.63 -10.65
CA VAL A 61 16.54 -12.97 -12.07
C VAL A 61 17.86 -13.49 -12.62
N ALA A 62 17.77 -14.30 -13.68
CA ALA A 62 18.94 -14.77 -14.39
C ALA A 62 19.80 -13.56 -14.84
N PRO A 63 21.14 -13.60 -14.70
CA PRO A 63 21.98 -12.43 -14.99
C PRO A 63 21.87 -11.89 -16.42
N ALA A 64 21.53 -12.74 -17.38
CA ALA A 64 21.30 -12.35 -18.78
C ALA A 64 20.08 -11.42 -18.96
N ASN A 65 19.13 -11.48 -18.03
CA ASN A 65 17.89 -10.70 -18.06
C ASN A 65 17.94 -9.51 -17.10
N ALA A 66 19.01 -9.35 -16.32
CA ALA A 66 19.15 -8.26 -15.38
C ALA A 66 19.62 -6.96 -16.05
N ALA A 67 19.40 -5.83 -15.38
CA ALA A 67 20.05 -4.57 -15.73
C ALA A 67 21.57 -4.74 -15.82
N GLN A 68 22.21 -4.01 -16.72
CA GLN A 68 23.65 -4.07 -16.94
C GLN A 68 24.32 -2.80 -16.45
N ALA A 69 25.52 -2.94 -15.88
CA ALA A 69 26.40 -1.84 -15.56
C ALA A 69 27.67 -1.90 -16.40
N ARG A 70 28.16 -0.72 -16.78
CA ARG A 70 29.49 -0.51 -17.36
C ARG A 70 30.18 0.60 -16.58
N VAL A 71 31.31 0.27 -15.96
CA VAL A 71 32.16 1.26 -15.30
C VAL A 71 33.38 1.52 -16.16
N GLU A 72 33.68 2.80 -16.35
CA GLU A 72 34.81 3.26 -17.14
C GLU A 72 35.64 4.26 -16.33
N ARG A 73 36.95 4.22 -16.53
CA ARG A 73 37.91 5.16 -15.97
C ARG A 73 38.39 6.10 -17.07
N ARG A 74 38.48 7.38 -16.76
CA ARG A 74 39.01 8.39 -17.66
C ARG A 74 40.50 8.13 -17.93
N GLN A 75 40.88 8.09 -19.20
CA GLN A 75 42.26 7.95 -19.67
C GLN A 75 42.50 8.97 -20.78
N GLY A 76 43.24 10.04 -20.47
CA GLY A 76 43.38 11.19 -21.37
C GLY A 76 42.03 11.84 -21.68
N THR A 77 41.71 11.98 -22.97
CA THR A 77 40.42 12.46 -23.46
C THR A 77 39.34 11.38 -23.55
N GLY A 78 39.73 10.10 -23.41
CA GLY A 78 38.86 8.94 -23.58
C GLY A 78 38.45 8.26 -22.27
N TRP A 79 37.70 7.18 -22.43
CA TRP A 79 37.22 6.32 -21.35
C TRP A 79 37.66 4.89 -21.62
N ALA A 80 38.30 4.27 -20.62
CA ALA A 80 38.69 2.87 -20.66
C ALA A 80 37.77 2.05 -19.77
N GLN A 81 37.24 0.94 -20.29
CA GLN A 81 36.38 0.04 -19.52
C GLN A 81 37.17 -0.58 -18.36
N VAL A 82 36.63 -0.44 -17.16
CA VAL A 82 37.12 -1.12 -15.95
C VAL A 82 36.43 -2.46 -15.82
N TRP A 83 35.09 -2.46 -15.88
CA TRP A 83 34.30 -3.66 -15.91
C TRP A 83 32.93 -3.41 -16.54
N ARG A 84 32.31 -4.51 -16.98
CA ARG A 84 30.93 -4.57 -17.44
C ARG A 84 30.31 -5.85 -16.92
N GLY A 85 29.07 -5.78 -16.43
CA GLY A 85 28.38 -6.96 -15.96
C GLY A 85 26.96 -6.69 -15.46
N PRO A 86 26.25 -7.77 -15.10
CA PRO A 86 24.89 -7.70 -14.62
C PRO A 86 24.83 -7.07 -13.21
N LEU A 87 23.83 -6.25 -12.98
CA LEU A 87 23.45 -5.77 -11.67
C LEU A 87 22.54 -6.79 -10.98
N ARG A 88 22.47 -6.71 -9.65
CA ARG A 88 21.51 -7.45 -8.83
C ARG A 88 20.09 -6.91 -8.97
N ASN A 89 19.93 -5.65 -9.39
CA ASN A 89 18.62 -5.04 -9.64
C ASN A 89 18.03 -5.62 -10.94
N PRO A 90 16.87 -6.31 -10.92
CA PRO A 90 16.34 -7.01 -12.09
C PRO A 90 16.09 -6.10 -13.30
N VAL A 91 15.33 -5.02 -13.11
CA VAL A 91 14.94 -4.11 -14.19
C VAL A 91 15.92 -2.95 -14.31
N ALA A 92 16.12 -2.20 -13.23
CA ALA A 92 17.09 -1.13 -13.07
C ALA A 92 17.12 -0.75 -11.58
N PRO A 93 18.21 -0.14 -11.08
CA PRO A 93 18.15 0.59 -9.83
C PRO A 93 17.38 1.91 -10.00
N SER A 94 16.81 2.44 -8.90
CA SER A 94 16.19 3.77 -8.91
C SER A 94 17.22 4.90 -8.93
N TRP A 95 18.39 4.67 -8.33
CA TRP A 95 19.54 5.58 -8.34
C TRP A 95 20.84 4.80 -8.20
N SER A 96 21.97 5.35 -8.65
CA SER A 96 23.30 4.77 -8.43
C SER A 96 24.36 5.82 -8.16
N VAL A 97 25.47 5.41 -7.53
CA VAL A 97 26.67 6.24 -7.37
C VAL A 97 27.93 5.43 -7.64
N VAL A 98 28.98 6.11 -8.09
CA VAL A 98 30.31 5.54 -8.32
C VAL A 98 31.35 6.36 -7.54
N SER A 99 32.22 5.66 -6.84
CA SER A 99 33.32 6.27 -6.06
C SER A 99 34.48 6.70 -6.96
N ASP A 100 35.38 7.48 -6.39
CA ASP A 100 36.63 7.90 -7.02
C ASP A 100 37.66 6.77 -7.17
N SER A 101 37.36 5.56 -6.67
CA SER A 101 38.13 4.33 -6.82
C SER A 101 37.46 3.29 -7.73
N GLY A 102 36.28 3.61 -8.29
CA GLY A 102 35.54 2.72 -9.19
C GLY A 102 34.58 1.72 -8.51
N GLN A 103 34.46 1.74 -7.18
CA GLN A 103 33.38 1.03 -6.47
C GLN A 103 32.02 1.65 -6.80
N VAL A 104 30.97 0.84 -6.82
CA VAL A 104 29.60 1.25 -7.19
C VAL A 104 28.63 0.91 -6.07
N ALA A 105 27.64 1.77 -5.85
CA ALA A 105 26.47 1.45 -5.06
C ALA A 105 25.20 1.73 -5.87
N THR A 106 24.25 0.81 -5.83
CA THR A 106 22.91 0.98 -6.40
C THR A 106 21.86 1.04 -5.30
N PHE A 107 20.77 1.76 -5.54
CA PHE A 107 19.71 2.00 -4.57
C PHE A 107 18.35 1.67 -5.15
N ASP A 108 17.63 0.85 -4.41
CA ASP A 108 16.27 0.40 -4.67
C ASP A 108 16.07 -0.33 -5.99
N ASP A 109 15.23 -1.37 -5.98
CA ASP A 109 14.72 -1.94 -7.23
C ASP A 109 13.70 -0.98 -7.87
N TYR A 110 13.71 -0.89 -9.20
CA TYR A 110 12.75 -0.09 -9.96
C TYR A 110 11.31 -0.40 -9.54
N ALA A 111 10.51 0.65 -9.32
CA ALA A 111 9.13 0.58 -8.84
C ALA A 111 8.94 -0.12 -7.46
N ALA A 112 10.01 -0.29 -6.68
CA ALA A 112 9.98 -0.96 -5.38
C ALA A 112 10.83 -0.25 -4.31
N ALA A 113 10.83 1.09 -4.32
CA ALA A 113 11.67 1.89 -3.43
C ALA A 113 11.43 1.59 -1.93
N GLY A 114 12.51 1.25 -1.23
CA GLY A 114 12.55 0.85 0.17
C GLY A 114 12.02 -0.56 0.45
N HIS A 115 11.72 -1.35 -0.58
CA HIS A 115 11.21 -2.71 -0.45
C HIS A 115 12.19 -3.76 -0.98
N GLY A 116 12.07 -4.99 -0.47
CA GLY A 116 12.86 -6.12 -0.95
C GLY A 116 14.29 -6.19 -0.40
N PRO A 117 15.08 -7.17 -0.88
CA PRO A 117 16.41 -7.45 -0.36
C PRO A 117 17.52 -6.52 -0.88
N ARG A 118 17.24 -5.68 -1.88
CA ARG A 118 18.23 -4.89 -2.65
C ARG A 118 17.97 -3.39 -2.57
N VAL A 119 17.68 -2.90 -1.37
CA VAL A 119 17.55 -1.46 -1.11
C VAL A 119 18.89 -0.75 -1.26
N VAL A 120 19.98 -1.40 -0.85
CA VAL A 120 21.35 -0.98 -1.17
C VAL A 120 22.14 -2.17 -1.68
N VAL A 121 22.79 -2.04 -2.84
CA VAL A 121 23.74 -3.06 -3.33
C VAL A 121 25.10 -2.42 -3.57
N LEU A 122 26.12 -2.98 -2.93
CA LEU A 122 27.52 -2.56 -3.07
C LEU A 122 28.26 -3.48 -4.04
N TYR A 123 29.07 -2.89 -4.90
CA TYR A 123 29.97 -3.58 -5.83
C TYR A 123 31.38 -3.05 -5.64
N GLY A 124 32.34 -3.96 -5.62
CA GLY A 124 33.76 -3.62 -5.62
C GLY A 124 34.18 -2.98 -6.94
N ALA A 125 35.41 -2.46 -6.99
CA ALA A 125 35.95 -1.82 -8.18
C ALA A 125 36.09 -2.75 -9.41
N THR A 126 35.97 -4.06 -9.22
CA THR A 126 36.00 -5.08 -10.28
C THR A 126 34.60 -5.51 -10.74
N GLY A 127 33.53 -4.92 -10.20
CA GLY A 127 32.14 -5.27 -10.51
C GLY A 127 31.58 -6.45 -9.73
N ARG A 128 32.39 -7.11 -8.87
CA ARG A 128 31.88 -8.16 -7.97
C ARG A 128 30.97 -7.55 -6.90
N SER A 129 29.78 -8.13 -6.73
CA SER A 129 28.86 -7.76 -5.64
C SER A 129 29.51 -8.07 -4.29
N VAL A 130 29.58 -7.05 -3.44
CA VAL A 130 30.10 -7.10 -2.07
C VAL A 130 28.99 -7.45 -1.11
N ARG A 131 27.86 -6.75 -1.19
CA ARG A 131 26.72 -6.93 -0.29
C ARG A 131 25.44 -6.39 -0.89
N ALA A 132 24.33 -7.07 -0.62
CA ALA A 132 22.97 -6.54 -0.80
C ALA A 132 22.31 -6.40 0.57
N LEU A 133 21.63 -5.28 0.79
CA LEU A 133 21.00 -4.93 2.07
C LEU A 133 19.54 -4.54 1.83
N SER A 134 18.67 -5.14 2.62
CA SER A 134 17.29 -4.68 2.81
C SER A 134 17.26 -3.48 3.75
N LEU A 135 16.15 -2.73 3.73
CA LEU A 135 15.95 -1.61 4.65
C LEU A 135 15.96 -2.06 6.13
N ALA A 136 15.44 -3.25 6.43
CA ALA A 136 15.41 -3.82 7.79
C ALA A 136 16.81 -4.16 8.34
N GLN A 137 17.81 -4.35 7.49
CA GLN A 137 19.20 -4.52 7.92
C GLN A 137 19.89 -3.18 8.23
N LEU A 138 19.32 -2.08 7.73
CA LEU A 138 19.80 -0.72 7.96
C LEU A 138 19.10 -0.09 9.17
N LEU A 139 17.79 -0.20 9.25
CA LEU A 139 16.97 0.57 10.21
C LEU A 139 16.08 -0.33 11.07
N PRO A 140 15.77 0.08 12.32
CA PRO A 140 14.77 -0.58 13.15
C PRO A 140 13.38 -0.58 12.51
N ALA A 141 12.58 -1.62 12.77
CA ALA A 141 11.29 -1.83 12.11
C ALA A 141 10.25 -0.72 12.37
N ASP A 142 10.24 -0.18 13.59
CA ASP A 142 9.39 0.93 14.00
C ASP A 142 9.79 2.26 13.35
N TYR A 143 11.09 2.51 13.21
CA TYR A 143 11.64 3.63 12.45
C TYR A 143 11.20 3.54 10.98
N ILE A 144 11.31 2.34 10.37
CA ILE A 144 10.84 2.09 9.00
C ILE A 144 9.33 2.34 8.89
N ARG A 145 8.54 1.89 9.86
CA ARG A 145 7.09 2.16 9.90
C ARG A 145 6.78 3.65 9.92
N ALA A 146 7.58 4.44 10.64
CA ALA A 146 7.39 5.89 10.74
C ALA A 146 7.90 6.69 9.53
N LEU A 147 8.68 6.08 8.62
CA LEU A 147 9.21 6.79 7.45
C LEU A 147 8.08 7.32 6.53
N PRO A 148 8.32 8.48 5.88
CA PRO A 148 7.41 8.97 4.84
C PRO A 148 7.19 7.91 3.76
N ARG A 149 5.95 7.74 3.32
CA ARG A 149 5.57 6.70 2.36
C ARG A 149 4.47 7.17 1.43
N SER A 150 4.54 6.72 0.19
CA SER A 150 3.44 6.76 -0.75
C SER A 150 2.65 5.45 -0.69
N VAL A 151 1.83 5.18 -1.71
CA VAL A 151 1.09 3.92 -1.82
C VAL A 151 2.04 2.73 -2.06
N SER A 152 3.17 2.96 -2.74
CA SER A 152 4.05 1.90 -3.24
C SER A 152 5.53 2.06 -2.89
N SER A 153 5.92 3.17 -2.23
CA SER A 153 7.32 3.47 -1.94
C SER A 153 7.52 3.95 -0.50
N ILE A 154 8.67 3.61 0.08
CA ILE A 154 9.16 4.20 1.33
C ILE A 154 10.21 5.25 1.00
N GLY A 155 9.96 6.51 1.38
CA GLY A 155 10.89 7.63 1.22
C GLY A 155 12.04 7.60 2.22
N TRP A 156 12.84 6.53 2.17
CA TRP A 156 13.83 6.21 3.20
C TRP A 156 15.10 7.06 3.15
N GLY A 157 15.44 7.64 2.00
CA GLY A 157 16.65 8.44 1.85
C GLY A 157 16.78 9.06 0.48
N ARG A 158 17.81 9.89 0.31
CA ARG A 158 18.19 10.49 -0.98
C ARG A 158 19.63 10.99 -0.93
N ALA A 159 20.21 11.28 -2.09
CA ALA A 159 21.54 11.91 -2.19
C ALA A 159 22.62 11.14 -1.39
N HIS A 160 22.60 9.81 -1.53
CA HIS A 160 23.66 8.94 -1.05
C HIS A 160 24.95 9.22 -1.82
N ALA A 161 26.11 9.01 -1.21
CA ALA A 161 27.39 9.25 -1.85
C ALA A 161 28.51 8.44 -1.19
N PHE A 162 29.58 8.18 -1.92
CA PHE A 162 30.82 7.73 -1.29
C PHE A 162 31.55 8.90 -0.61
N SER A 163 32.32 8.62 0.43
CA SER A 163 33.33 9.56 0.94
C SER A 163 34.41 9.82 -0.12
N ALA A 164 35.10 10.95 -0.01
CA ALA A 164 36.15 11.35 -0.95
C ALA A 164 37.30 10.32 -1.04
N ASP A 165 37.58 9.60 0.05
CA ASP A 165 38.57 8.51 0.09
C ASP A 165 38.03 7.17 -0.43
N GLY A 166 36.76 7.10 -0.82
CA GLY A 166 36.07 5.90 -1.30
C GLY A 166 35.81 4.83 -0.24
N ARG A 167 36.28 5.01 1.01
CA ARG A 167 36.24 3.97 2.04
C ARG A 167 34.86 3.75 2.63
N THR A 168 34.00 4.77 2.59
CA THR A 168 32.65 4.69 3.17
C THR A 168 31.58 5.05 2.16
N LEU A 169 30.48 4.31 2.19
CA LEU A 169 29.22 4.72 1.57
C LEU A 169 28.39 5.47 2.62
N ARG A 170 28.11 6.75 2.37
CA ARG A 170 27.26 7.60 3.20
C ARG A 170 25.82 7.54 2.72
N LEU A 171 24.97 6.98 3.57
CA LEU A 171 23.54 6.92 3.36
C LEU A 171 22.89 8.11 4.05
N ARG A 172 22.40 9.09 3.27
CA ARG A 172 21.58 10.17 3.80
C ARG A 172 20.13 9.70 3.94
N VAL A 173 19.81 9.22 5.14
CA VAL A 173 18.54 8.59 5.53
C VAL A 173 17.57 9.64 6.07
N SER A 174 16.30 9.52 5.69
CA SER A 174 15.21 10.37 6.15
C SER A 174 14.98 10.23 7.66
N ILE A 175 14.71 11.35 8.32
CA ILE A 175 14.18 11.38 9.68
C ILE A 175 12.65 11.51 9.59
N PRO A 176 11.88 10.53 10.10
CA PRO A 176 10.43 10.59 10.18
C PRO A 176 9.92 11.93 10.72
N ASN A 177 8.90 12.50 10.07
CA ASN A 177 8.24 13.70 10.55
C ASN A 177 7.00 13.35 11.39
N ASN A 178 6.59 14.27 12.26
CA ASN A 178 5.31 14.17 12.97
C ASN A 178 4.22 15.05 12.33
N ASN A 179 4.38 15.45 11.08
CA ASN A 179 3.39 16.24 10.36
C ASN A 179 2.63 15.30 9.44
N GLY A 180 1.56 14.68 9.96
CA GLY A 180 0.91 13.49 9.36
C GLY A 180 0.34 13.66 7.94
N ARG A 181 0.59 14.80 7.30
CA ARG A 181 0.23 15.10 5.92
C ARG A 181 1.43 15.34 4.99
N ASP A 182 2.62 15.55 5.52
CA ASP A 182 3.79 15.91 4.72
C ASP A 182 4.61 14.65 4.40
N LEU A 183 4.91 14.45 3.11
CA LEU A 183 5.82 13.39 2.66
C LEU A 183 7.29 13.77 2.81
N SER A 184 7.57 15.03 3.15
CA SER A 184 8.92 15.55 3.38
C SER A 184 9.43 15.10 4.75
N PRO A 185 10.65 14.54 4.86
CA PRO A 185 11.17 14.15 6.17
C PRO A 185 11.47 15.38 7.04
N ALA A 186 11.52 15.20 8.36
CA ALA A 186 11.91 16.25 9.32
C ALA A 186 13.39 16.66 9.21
N GLY A 187 14.14 15.97 8.36
CA GLY A 187 15.55 16.16 8.13
C GLY A 187 16.18 14.88 7.62
N TYR A 188 17.50 14.85 7.61
CA TYR A 188 18.26 13.67 7.24
C TYR A 188 19.34 13.39 8.28
N VAL A 189 19.72 12.13 8.39
CA VAL A 189 20.90 11.66 9.12
C VAL A 189 21.82 10.95 8.13
N GLU A 190 23.12 11.14 8.26
CA GLU A 190 24.09 10.34 7.52
C GLU A 190 24.46 9.09 8.31
N LEU A 191 24.24 7.93 7.69
CA LEU A 191 24.65 6.62 8.20
C LEU A 191 25.76 6.08 7.30
N ALA A 192 26.89 5.68 7.88
CA ALA A 192 28.05 5.26 7.11
C ALA A 192 28.18 3.73 7.07
N LEU A 193 28.33 3.17 5.87
CA LEU A 193 28.74 1.78 5.66
C LEU A 193 30.19 1.75 5.21
N ASP A 194 30.94 0.75 5.64
CA ASP A 194 32.24 0.41 5.04
C ASP A 194 32.00 -0.06 3.59
N ALA A 195 32.68 0.57 2.63
CA ALA A 195 32.43 0.33 1.21
C ALA A 195 32.96 -1.03 0.72
N ALA A 196 33.93 -1.61 1.41
CA ALA A 196 34.56 -2.87 1.03
C ALA A 196 33.79 -4.10 1.54
N THR A 197 33.06 -3.96 2.63
CA THR A 197 32.36 -5.06 3.33
C THR A 197 30.84 -4.86 3.41
N GLY A 198 30.36 -3.63 3.22
CA GLY A 198 28.98 -3.24 3.47
C GLY A 198 28.56 -3.34 4.94
N GLN A 199 29.51 -3.48 5.87
CA GLN A 199 29.23 -3.44 7.30
C GLN A 199 29.01 -2.00 7.79
N ARG A 200 28.37 -1.85 8.95
CA ARG A 200 28.19 -0.54 9.58
C ARG A 200 29.54 0.02 10.00
N ALA A 201 29.88 1.22 9.54
CA ALA A 201 31.13 1.88 9.90
C ALA A 201 31.07 2.46 11.34
N PRO A 202 32.23 2.83 11.93
CA PRO A 202 32.26 3.51 13.22
C PRO A 202 31.34 4.74 13.27
N GLY A 203 30.63 4.91 14.39
CA GLY A 203 29.69 6.02 14.57
C GLY A 203 28.28 5.81 14.00
N TYR A 204 28.04 4.74 13.21
CA TYR A 204 26.72 4.40 12.67
C TYR A 204 25.64 4.34 13.77
N ALA A 205 25.90 3.58 14.85
CA ALA A 205 24.95 3.39 15.94
C ALA A 205 24.63 4.72 16.65
N ALA A 206 25.64 5.57 16.89
CA ALA A 206 25.44 6.87 17.53
C ALA A 206 24.65 7.83 16.63
N ALA A 207 24.90 7.83 15.31
CA ALA A 207 24.14 8.62 14.35
C ALA A 207 22.68 8.17 14.28
N LEU A 208 22.45 6.87 14.19
CA LEU A 208 21.12 6.28 14.20
C LEU A 208 20.38 6.60 15.50
N GLN A 209 21.04 6.49 16.66
CA GLN A 209 20.43 6.83 17.95
C GLN A 209 19.97 8.29 18.01
N ARG A 210 20.79 9.24 17.54
CA ARG A 210 20.40 10.66 17.46
C ARG A 210 19.20 10.87 16.54
N ALA A 211 19.16 10.18 15.40
CA ALA A 211 18.02 10.23 14.50
C ALA A 211 16.76 9.62 15.14
N TYR A 212 16.92 8.52 15.86
CA TYR A 212 15.84 7.82 16.55
C TYR A 212 15.20 8.70 17.64
N VAL A 213 16.01 9.38 18.46
CA VAL A 213 15.53 10.37 19.44
C VAL A 213 14.71 11.47 18.77
N ARG A 214 15.17 11.99 17.62
CA ARG A 214 14.44 13.00 16.85
C ARG A 214 13.15 12.46 16.22
N ALA A 215 13.14 11.19 15.84
CA ALA A 215 12.00 10.51 15.21
C ALA A 215 10.96 10.02 16.23
N ALA A 216 11.27 9.99 17.54
CA ALA A 216 10.43 9.40 18.57
C ALA A 216 8.96 9.86 18.54
N PRO A 217 8.62 11.15 18.34
CA PRO A 217 7.22 11.58 18.25
C PRO A 217 6.48 10.96 17.04
N ALA A 218 7.17 10.84 15.90
CA ALA A 218 6.61 10.25 14.69
C ALA A 218 6.41 8.73 14.85
N ILE A 219 7.37 8.05 15.50
CA ILE A 219 7.30 6.62 15.83
C ILE A 219 6.13 6.35 16.78
N ALA A 220 6.01 7.13 17.86
CA ALA A 220 4.92 6.99 18.82
C ALA A 220 3.54 7.17 18.16
N ARG A 221 3.39 8.19 17.30
CA ARG A 221 2.14 8.39 16.55
C ARG A 221 1.84 7.21 15.62
N GLU A 222 2.83 6.72 14.88
CA GLU A 222 2.62 5.60 13.97
C GLU A 222 2.27 4.32 14.74
N GLN A 223 2.86 4.10 15.91
CA GLN A 223 2.49 3.00 16.80
C GLN A 223 1.02 3.11 17.25
N LEU A 224 0.58 4.29 17.69
CA LEU A 224 -0.83 4.51 18.04
C LEU A 224 -1.77 4.27 16.86
N ARG A 225 -1.39 4.69 15.65
CA ARG A 225 -2.18 4.44 14.43
C ARG A 225 -2.25 2.95 14.11
N TRP A 226 -1.12 2.25 14.23
CA TRP A 226 -1.04 0.82 14.00
C TRP A 226 -1.92 0.04 15.00
N GLU A 227 -1.84 0.38 16.28
CA GLU A 227 -2.66 -0.21 17.32
C GLU A 227 -4.15 0.09 17.12
N ALA A 228 -4.51 1.32 16.77
CA ALA A 228 -5.88 1.67 16.43
C ALA A 228 -6.40 0.90 15.21
N ALA A 229 -5.58 0.72 14.18
CA ALA A 229 -5.93 -0.09 13.02
C ALA A 229 -6.09 -1.58 13.39
N LYS A 230 -5.21 -2.15 14.22
CA LYS A 230 -5.36 -3.52 14.73
C LYS A 230 -6.60 -3.67 15.59
N ALA A 231 -6.89 -2.71 16.47
CA ALA A 231 -8.08 -2.70 17.30
C ALA A 231 -9.36 -2.64 16.44
N PHE A 232 -9.39 -1.77 15.42
CA PHE A 232 -10.48 -1.70 14.46
C PHE A 232 -10.69 -3.03 13.70
N GLN A 233 -9.60 -3.65 13.25
CA GLN A 233 -9.69 -4.93 12.56
C GLN A 233 -10.17 -6.07 13.48
N ARG A 234 -9.85 -6.03 14.77
CA ARG A 234 -10.31 -7.02 15.77
C ARG A 234 -11.76 -6.80 16.18
N ALA A 235 -12.19 -5.55 16.33
CA ALA A 235 -13.53 -5.20 16.78
C ALA A 235 -14.59 -5.69 15.78
N PRO A 236 -15.78 -6.10 16.25
CA PRO A 236 -16.94 -6.25 15.40
C PRO A 236 -17.21 -4.96 14.62
N LEU A 237 -17.50 -5.09 13.33
CA LEU A 237 -17.81 -3.96 12.48
C LEU A 237 -19.23 -3.51 12.76
N LEU A 238 -19.39 -2.25 13.12
CA LEU A 238 -20.69 -1.61 13.37
C LEU A 238 -21.07 -0.75 12.17
N ALA A 239 -22.37 -0.67 11.88
CA ALA A 239 -22.88 0.27 10.90
C ALA A 239 -22.67 1.71 11.40
N PRO A 240 -22.40 2.68 10.51
CA PRO A 240 -22.34 4.08 10.88
C PRO A 240 -23.70 4.57 11.40
N ASP A 241 -23.66 5.37 12.46
CA ASP A 241 -24.79 6.08 13.06
C ASP A 241 -25.05 7.45 12.40
N THR A 242 -24.32 7.75 11.33
CA THR A 242 -24.47 8.99 10.57
C THR A 242 -24.82 8.69 9.12
N GLY A 243 -25.45 9.66 8.46
CA GLY A 243 -25.61 9.64 7.00
C GLY A 243 -24.31 9.90 6.22
N ASP A 244 -23.13 9.91 6.89
CA ASP A 244 -21.88 10.22 6.22
C ASP A 244 -21.55 9.17 5.16
N TYR A 245 -21.43 9.68 3.93
CA TYR A 245 -21.19 8.86 2.77
C TYR A 245 -19.91 8.02 2.88
N ARG A 246 -18.84 8.59 3.46
CA ARG A 246 -17.54 7.92 3.52
C ARG A 246 -17.55 6.81 4.56
N ALA A 247 -18.18 7.04 5.70
CA ALA A 247 -18.36 6.05 6.76
C ALA A 247 -19.08 4.81 6.22
N TRP A 248 -20.17 5.00 5.46
CA TRP A 248 -20.92 3.88 4.90
C TRP A 248 -20.21 3.14 3.77
N ASN A 249 -19.49 3.85 2.89
CA ASN A 249 -18.65 3.17 1.91
C ASN A 249 -17.59 2.28 2.58
N HIS A 250 -16.99 2.79 3.65
CA HIS A 250 -16.01 2.05 4.42
C HIS A 250 -16.64 0.81 5.07
N TYR A 251 -17.80 0.98 5.71
CA TYR A 251 -18.59 -0.10 6.28
C TYR A 251 -18.93 -1.17 5.25
N LEU A 252 -19.52 -0.83 4.11
CA LEU A 252 -19.92 -1.81 3.09
C LEU A 252 -18.72 -2.55 2.48
N THR A 253 -17.59 -1.85 2.29
CA THR A 253 -16.35 -2.49 1.83
C THR A 253 -15.82 -3.49 2.85
N GLU A 254 -15.81 -3.13 4.13
CA GLU A 254 -15.31 -3.99 5.20
C GLU A 254 -16.27 -5.14 5.52
N ALA A 255 -17.59 -4.90 5.47
CA ALA A 255 -18.62 -5.91 5.58
C ALA A 255 -18.45 -6.99 4.50
N TYR A 256 -18.24 -6.58 3.24
CA TYR A 256 -17.91 -7.50 2.16
C TYR A 256 -16.66 -8.34 2.47
N ARG A 257 -15.55 -7.72 2.91
CA ARG A 257 -14.31 -8.45 3.23
C ARG A 257 -14.49 -9.48 4.35
N ARG A 258 -15.35 -9.19 5.32
CA ARG A 258 -15.65 -10.08 6.45
C ARG A 258 -16.60 -11.21 6.07
N LEU A 259 -17.57 -10.94 5.19
CA LEU A 259 -18.62 -11.90 4.81
C LEU A 259 -18.27 -12.75 3.57
N ASP A 260 -17.36 -12.28 2.71
CA ASP A 260 -16.92 -13.01 1.52
C ASP A 260 -15.64 -13.80 1.78
N PRO A 261 -15.64 -15.14 1.61
CA PRO A 261 -14.43 -15.96 1.73
C PRO A 261 -13.29 -15.49 0.81
N GLY A 262 -13.61 -15.07 -0.42
CA GLY A 262 -12.71 -14.55 -1.44
C GLY A 262 -12.50 -13.03 -1.41
N GLY A 263 -13.11 -12.30 -0.46
CA GLY A 263 -13.03 -10.85 -0.36
C GLY A 263 -11.64 -10.30 0.03
N ARG A 264 -10.65 -11.15 0.31
CA ARG A 264 -9.28 -10.72 0.62
C ARG A 264 -8.63 -10.12 -0.64
N GLY A 265 -8.22 -8.85 -0.56
CA GLY A 265 -7.42 -8.20 -1.60
C GLY A 265 -8.20 -7.64 -2.80
N THR A 266 -9.51 -7.86 -2.89
CA THR A 266 -10.37 -7.26 -3.91
C THR A 266 -11.43 -6.37 -3.27
N ALA A 267 -11.60 -5.15 -3.78
CA ALA A 267 -12.73 -4.31 -3.39
C ALA A 267 -13.97 -4.73 -4.20
N PRO A 268 -15.16 -4.83 -3.58
CA PRO A 268 -16.37 -5.14 -4.33
C PRO A 268 -16.74 -3.97 -5.23
N LYS A 269 -17.60 -4.21 -6.23
CA LYS A 269 -18.29 -3.13 -6.91
C LYS A 269 -19.44 -2.67 -6.02
N LEU A 270 -19.24 -1.53 -5.37
CA LEU A 270 -20.29 -0.88 -4.58
C LEU A 270 -21.29 -0.21 -5.51
N MET A 271 -22.53 -0.71 -5.49
CA MET A 271 -23.67 -0.12 -6.21
C MET A 271 -24.59 0.57 -5.23
N ARG A 272 -24.54 1.89 -5.27
CA ARG A 272 -25.36 2.75 -4.42
C ARG A 272 -26.62 3.12 -5.18
N VAL A 273 -27.75 2.91 -4.53
CA VAL A 273 -29.06 3.23 -5.06
C VAL A 273 -29.57 4.42 -4.25
N GLN A 274 -29.50 5.61 -4.83
CA GLN A 274 -30.08 6.77 -4.18
C GLN A 274 -31.57 6.79 -4.46
N LEU A 275 -32.35 6.23 -3.53
CA LEU A 275 -33.80 6.27 -3.60
C LEU A 275 -34.30 7.46 -2.80
N GLN A 276 -35.22 8.21 -3.40
CA GLN A 276 -36.04 9.19 -2.70
C GLN A 276 -37.39 8.55 -2.42
N ALA A 277 -37.88 8.72 -1.19
CA ALA A 277 -39.17 8.22 -0.77
C ALA A 277 -40.27 8.57 -1.79
N GLY A 278 -40.91 7.55 -2.35
CA GLY A 278 -42.02 7.70 -3.30
C GLY A 278 -41.64 8.04 -4.74
N ARG A 279 -40.35 8.07 -5.10
CA ARG A 279 -39.89 8.18 -6.50
C ARG A 279 -38.95 7.04 -6.83
N ALA A 280 -39.46 6.02 -7.51
CA ALA A 280 -38.63 5.03 -8.19
C ALA A 280 -37.89 5.74 -9.34
N ASP A 281 -36.66 6.17 -9.11
CA ASP A 281 -35.86 6.86 -10.12
C ASP A 281 -35.34 5.86 -11.18
N LEU A 282 -35.62 6.13 -12.45
CA LEU A 282 -35.34 5.24 -13.58
C LEU A 282 -33.82 5.05 -13.86
N PRO A 283 -32.96 6.09 -13.79
CA PRO A 283 -31.50 5.97 -13.86
C PRO A 283 -30.88 4.95 -12.88
N GLU A 284 -31.26 4.97 -11.61
CA GLU A 284 -30.75 4.05 -10.58
C GLU A 284 -31.17 2.62 -10.88
N GLN A 285 -32.44 2.44 -11.28
CA GLN A 285 -32.95 1.14 -11.69
C GLN A 285 -32.18 0.59 -12.91
N ARG A 286 -31.90 1.43 -13.92
CA ARG A 286 -31.08 1.04 -15.08
C ARG A 286 -29.67 0.59 -14.66
N ARG A 287 -29.04 1.28 -13.70
CA ARG A 287 -27.72 0.86 -13.17
C ARG A 287 -27.77 -0.51 -12.48
N ILE A 288 -28.84 -0.81 -11.75
CA ILE A 288 -29.04 -2.13 -11.13
C ILE A 288 -29.24 -3.18 -12.23
N VAL A 289 -30.09 -2.92 -13.22
CA VAL A 289 -30.31 -3.82 -14.37
C VAL A 289 -29.00 -4.10 -15.11
N ASP A 290 -28.21 -3.07 -15.39
CA ASP A 290 -26.92 -3.21 -16.08
C ASP A 290 -25.93 -4.04 -15.25
N ALA A 291 -25.88 -3.81 -13.93
CA ALA A 291 -25.03 -4.57 -13.03
C ALA A 291 -25.44 -6.05 -12.94
N LEU A 292 -26.75 -6.34 -12.92
CA LEU A 292 -27.29 -7.70 -12.88
C LEU A 292 -27.21 -8.41 -14.24
N SER A 293 -27.36 -7.70 -15.35
CA SER A 293 -27.46 -8.29 -16.69
C SER A 293 -26.11 -8.48 -17.38
N ASN A 294 -25.05 -7.78 -16.95
CA ASN A 294 -23.74 -7.84 -17.58
C ASN A 294 -22.63 -8.31 -16.63
N PRO A 295 -22.70 -9.56 -16.15
CA PRO A 295 -21.73 -10.11 -15.20
C PRO A 295 -20.29 -10.14 -15.76
N GLY A 296 -20.11 -10.32 -17.07
CA GLY A 296 -18.81 -10.50 -17.72
C GLY A 296 -17.94 -9.23 -17.77
N LYS A 297 -18.51 -8.04 -17.56
CA LYS A 297 -17.76 -6.78 -17.50
C LYS A 297 -17.13 -6.51 -16.13
N ASP A 298 -17.60 -7.17 -15.07
CA ASP A 298 -17.04 -7.01 -13.74
C ASP A 298 -17.04 -8.35 -12.96
N PRO A 299 -15.86 -8.98 -12.78
CA PRO A 299 -15.75 -10.25 -12.07
C PRO A 299 -15.95 -10.12 -10.54
N ARG A 300 -16.16 -8.90 -10.01
CA ARG A 300 -16.25 -8.64 -8.56
C ARG A 300 -17.66 -8.82 -8.02
N ALA A 301 -17.77 -9.04 -6.71
CA ALA A 301 -19.07 -9.07 -6.03
C ALA A 301 -19.80 -7.72 -6.13
N LEU A 302 -21.13 -7.79 -6.20
CA LEU A 302 -22.01 -6.62 -6.22
C LEU A 302 -22.53 -6.37 -4.81
N VAL A 303 -22.44 -5.12 -4.34
CA VAL A 303 -23.03 -4.70 -3.06
C VAL A 303 -24.05 -3.61 -3.33
N PHE A 304 -25.32 -3.88 -3.02
CA PHE A 304 -26.42 -2.93 -3.16
C PHE A 304 -26.79 -2.31 -1.81
N ALA A 305 -26.86 -0.98 -1.76
CA ALA A 305 -27.27 -0.23 -0.57
C ALA A 305 -28.06 1.03 -0.94
N THR A 306 -29.02 1.41 -0.10
CA THR A 306 -29.79 2.67 -0.24
C THR A 306 -29.05 3.86 0.37
N THR A 307 -29.58 5.08 0.17
CA THR A 307 -29.06 6.26 0.87
C THR A 307 -29.19 6.13 2.38
N PHE A 308 -28.24 6.77 3.06
CA PHE A 308 -28.00 6.71 4.49
C PHE A 308 -28.84 7.74 5.27
N ALA A 309 -30.06 8.02 4.80
CA ALA A 309 -31.01 8.80 5.58
C ALA A 309 -31.61 7.90 6.66
N GLU A 310 -31.81 8.43 7.87
CA GLU A 310 -32.61 7.73 8.88
C GLU A 310 -34.11 7.99 8.62
N PRO A 311 -34.96 6.95 8.51
CA PRO A 311 -34.62 5.53 8.39
C PRO A 311 -34.21 5.13 6.96
N PRO A 312 -33.32 4.13 6.78
CA PRO A 312 -32.88 3.70 5.46
C PRO A 312 -34.06 3.15 4.65
N GLU A 313 -34.24 3.63 3.43
CA GLU A 313 -35.40 3.29 2.57
C GLU A 313 -35.30 1.90 1.92
N GLN A 314 -35.21 0.84 2.72
CA GLN A 314 -34.98 -0.54 2.26
C GLN A 314 -36.09 -1.05 1.32
N ALA A 315 -37.34 -0.61 1.54
CA ALA A 315 -38.49 -1.00 0.72
C ALA A 315 -38.31 -0.58 -0.75
N GLY A 316 -37.81 0.64 -0.99
CA GLY A 316 -37.52 1.12 -2.33
C GLY A 316 -36.46 0.25 -3.02
N LEU A 317 -35.42 -0.16 -2.30
CA LEU A 317 -34.35 -1.01 -2.87
C LEU A 317 -34.87 -2.36 -3.29
N ILE A 318 -35.70 -2.99 -2.46
CA ILE A 318 -36.31 -4.28 -2.76
C ILE A 318 -37.17 -4.17 -4.02
N VAL A 319 -37.97 -3.10 -4.15
CA VAL A 319 -38.76 -2.84 -5.36
C VAL A 319 -37.87 -2.65 -6.59
N SER A 320 -36.81 -1.85 -6.48
CA SER A 320 -35.87 -1.65 -7.59
C SER A 320 -35.13 -2.93 -7.98
N LEU A 321 -34.72 -3.75 -7.00
CA LEU A 321 -34.10 -5.05 -7.22
C LEU A 321 -35.07 -6.01 -7.91
N ALA A 322 -36.32 -6.10 -7.45
CA ALA A 322 -37.33 -6.98 -8.02
C ALA A 322 -37.60 -6.62 -9.49
N LYS A 323 -37.79 -5.33 -9.78
CA LYS A 323 -37.99 -4.86 -11.15
C LYS A 323 -36.75 -5.11 -12.01
N ALA A 324 -35.55 -4.83 -11.49
CA ALA A 324 -34.33 -5.06 -12.24
C ALA A 324 -34.07 -6.55 -12.53
N ALA A 325 -34.37 -7.44 -11.59
CA ALA A 325 -34.26 -8.88 -11.77
C ALA A 325 -35.32 -9.43 -12.75
N GLN A 326 -36.49 -8.79 -12.83
CA GLN A 326 -37.50 -9.09 -13.85
C GLN A 326 -37.08 -8.68 -15.26
N ASP A 327 -36.21 -7.68 -15.40
CA ASP A 327 -35.67 -7.24 -16.69
C ASP A 327 -34.40 -8.04 -17.09
N ALA A 328 -33.68 -8.61 -16.11
CA ALA A 328 -32.44 -9.36 -16.35
C ALA A 328 -32.68 -10.81 -16.85
N PRO A 329 -31.82 -11.38 -17.73
CA PRO A 329 -31.96 -12.78 -18.14
C PRO A 329 -31.95 -13.75 -16.96
N ALA A 330 -32.79 -14.80 -17.01
CA ALA A 330 -32.81 -15.80 -15.94
C ALA A 330 -31.43 -16.49 -15.80
N GLY A 331 -30.99 -16.72 -14.56
CA GLY A 331 -29.70 -17.35 -14.27
C GLY A 331 -28.46 -16.49 -14.58
N CYS A 332 -28.60 -15.22 -14.95
CA CYS A 332 -27.48 -14.35 -15.33
C CYS A 332 -26.43 -14.14 -14.21
N GLN A 333 -26.76 -14.49 -12.97
CA GLN A 333 -25.90 -14.38 -11.79
C GLN A 333 -25.67 -15.74 -11.11
N ALA A 334 -25.91 -16.86 -11.81
CA ALA A 334 -25.66 -18.20 -11.28
C ALA A 334 -24.20 -18.32 -10.78
N GLY A 335 -24.04 -18.84 -9.56
CA GLY A 335 -22.73 -18.99 -8.91
C GLY A 335 -22.12 -17.69 -8.36
N ARG A 336 -22.80 -16.54 -8.48
CA ARG A 336 -22.35 -15.25 -7.93
C ARG A 336 -23.05 -14.92 -6.62
N ARG A 337 -22.34 -14.18 -5.77
CA ARG A 337 -22.87 -13.63 -4.51
C ARG A 337 -23.27 -12.17 -4.72
N VAL A 338 -24.47 -11.81 -4.28
CA VAL A 338 -24.99 -10.45 -4.31
C VAL A 338 -25.24 -10.02 -2.87
N TYR A 339 -24.58 -8.94 -2.45
CA TYR A 339 -24.67 -8.40 -1.11
C TYR A 339 -25.73 -7.31 -1.08
N VAL A 340 -26.67 -7.37 -0.14
CA VAL A 340 -27.75 -6.37 -0.04
C VAL A 340 -27.87 -5.89 1.40
N LEU A 341 -27.89 -4.57 1.57
CA LEU A 341 -28.14 -3.93 2.87
C LEU A 341 -29.65 -3.99 3.19
N VAL A 342 -30.06 -4.98 4.00
CA VAL A 342 -31.44 -5.19 4.46
C VAL A 342 -31.46 -5.79 5.86
N ASP A 343 -32.49 -5.44 6.63
CA ASP A 343 -32.78 -6.04 7.93
C ASP A 343 -33.49 -7.40 7.80
N ASP A 344 -33.93 -7.96 8.94
CA ASP A 344 -34.68 -9.22 8.97
C ASP A 344 -36.01 -9.16 8.19
N ASN A 345 -36.69 -8.01 8.18
CA ASN A 345 -37.97 -7.84 7.51
C ASN A 345 -37.81 -7.79 5.98
N GLY A 346 -36.73 -7.16 5.50
CA GLY A 346 -36.43 -7.02 4.07
C GLY A 346 -35.78 -8.26 3.44
N ALA A 347 -35.18 -9.15 4.24
CA ALA A 347 -34.35 -10.25 3.74
C ALA A 347 -35.09 -11.23 2.82
N ALA A 348 -36.29 -11.68 3.22
CA ALA A 348 -37.07 -12.63 2.42
C ALA A 348 -37.52 -12.01 1.09
N ALA A 349 -37.94 -10.75 1.11
CA ALA A 349 -38.36 -10.03 -0.08
C ALA A 349 -37.18 -9.75 -1.04
N ALA A 350 -36.00 -9.42 -0.51
CA ALA A 350 -34.77 -9.29 -1.31
C ALA A 350 -34.34 -10.63 -1.93
N ALA A 351 -34.46 -11.74 -1.20
CA ALA A 351 -34.16 -13.08 -1.73
C ALA A 351 -35.13 -13.46 -2.86
N ALA A 352 -36.43 -13.22 -2.66
CA ALA A 352 -37.45 -13.46 -3.67
C ALA A 352 -37.20 -12.59 -4.93
N ALA A 353 -36.83 -11.32 -4.75
CA ALA A 353 -36.49 -10.42 -5.83
C ALA A 353 -35.33 -10.95 -6.70
N LEU A 354 -34.30 -11.54 -6.09
CA LEU A 354 -33.11 -12.04 -6.79
C LEU A 354 -33.21 -13.49 -7.26
N ALA A 355 -34.25 -14.25 -6.88
CA ALA A 355 -34.35 -15.68 -7.13
C ALA A 355 -34.17 -16.05 -8.61
N ARG A 356 -34.76 -15.28 -9.53
CA ARG A 356 -34.70 -15.55 -10.98
C ARG A 356 -33.29 -15.38 -11.56
N THR A 357 -32.44 -14.54 -10.96
CA THR A 357 -31.09 -14.30 -11.48
C THR A 357 -30.15 -15.45 -11.14
N GLY A 358 -30.51 -16.36 -10.23
CA GLY A 358 -29.63 -17.44 -9.76
C GLY A 358 -28.53 -16.97 -8.80
N ALA A 359 -28.58 -15.71 -8.35
CA ALA A 359 -27.61 -15.18 -7.39
C ALA A 359 -27.81 -15.79 -5.99
N THR A 360 -26.71 -15.98 -5.27
CA THR A 360 -26.75 -16.20 -3.82
C THR A 360 -26.83 -14.86 -3.10
N LEU A 361 -27.95 -14.58 -2.43
CA LEU A 361 -28.07 -13.40 -1.57
C LEU A 361 -27.16 -13.53 -0.35
N VAL A 362 -26.40 -12.47 -0.06
CA VAL A 362 -25.71 -12.27 1.22
C VAL A 362 -26.28 -11.01 1.87
N ARG A 363 -26.93 -11.20 3.02
CA ARG A 363 -27.51 -10.09 3.77
C ARG A 363 -26.42 -9.32 4.52
N ILE A 364 -26.47 -7.99 4.42
CA ILE A 364 -25.77 -7.07 5.32
C ILE A 364 -26.85 -6.41 6.16
N ASP A 365 -26.92 -6.77 7.45
CA ASP A 365 -27.89 -6.20 8.38
C ASP A 365 -27.21 -5.09 9.20
N PRO A 366 -27.59 -3.81 9.04
CA PRO A 366 -26.92 -2.71 9.74
C PRO A 366 -27.14 -2.74 11.26
N SER A 367 -28.14 -3.48 11.77
CA SER A 367 -28.41 -3.61 13.21
C SER A 367 -27.53 -4.66 13.89
N ARG A 368 -26.84 -5.51 13.12
CA ARG A 368 -26.06 -6.64 13.64
C ARG A 368 -24.55 -6.39 13.44
N PRO A 369 -23.74 -6.42 14.52
CA PRO A 369 -22.29 -6.35 14.38
C PRO A 369 -21.72 -7.49 13.53
N ILE A 370 -20.80 -7.18 12.63
CA ILE A 370 -20.14 -8.18 11.78
C ILE A 370 -18.78 -8.54 12.40
N ALA A 371 -18.68 -9.73 12.98
CA ALA A 371 -17.44 -10.24 13.54
C ALA A 371 -16.31 -10.30 12.50
N GLN A 372 -15.06 -10.14 12.95
CA GLN A 372 -13.91 -10.38 12.09
C GLN A 372 -13.74 -11.87 11.82
N ARG A 373 -13.21 -12.22 10.65
CA ARG A 373 -12.94 -13.62 10.30
C ARG A 373 -11.81 -14.20 11.16
N ALA A 374 -11.96 -15.46 11.57
CA ALA A 374 -10.98 -16.15 12.41
C ALA A 374 -9.58 -16.23 11.78
N ASP A 375 -9.50 -16.38 10.46
CA ASP A 375 -8.22 -16.40 9.73
C ASP A 375 -7.55 -15.03 9.64
N VAL A 376 -8.30 -13.93 9.74
CA VAL A 376 -7.74 -12.57 9.85
C VAL A 376 -7.25 -12.34 11.28
N LEU A 377 -8.03 -12.73 12.28
CA LEU A 377 -7.64 -12.63 13.69
C LEU A 377 -6.33 -13.39 13.98
N ARG A 378 -6.19 -14.63 13.49
CA ARG A 378 -4.96 -15.42 13.60
C ARG A 378 -3.75 -14.78 12.91
N ALA A 379 -3.96 -13.99 11.85
CA ALA A 379 -2.88 -13.25 11.21
C ALA A 379 -2.43 -12.08 12.09
N LEU A 380 -3.40 -11.34 12.68
CA LEU A 380 -3.14 -10.22 13.59
C LEU A 380 -2.52 -10.59 14.94
N GLU A 381 -2.45 -11.88 15.27
CA GLU A 381 -1.76 -12.41 16.44
C GLU A 381 -0.28 -12.73 16.15
N ARG A 382 0.06 -12.94 14.88
CA ARG A 382 1.45 -13.20 14.44
C ARG A 382 2.25 -11.91 14.19
N ASP A 383 1.54 -10.79 14.01
CA ASP A 383 2.06 -9.44 13.71
C ASP A 383 2.01 -8.48 14.92
#